data_AF-A0A383DQK9-F1
#
_entry.id   AF-A0A383DQK9-F1
#
_cell.length_a   1.000
_cell.length_b   1.000
_cell.length_c   1.000
_cell.angle_alpha   90.00
_cell.angle_beta   90.00
_cell.angle_gamma   90.00
#
_symmetry.space_group_name_H-M   'P 1'
#
loop_
_entity.id
_entity.type
_entity.pdbx_description
1 polymer ?
#
loop_
_entity_poly.entity_id
_entity_poly.type
_entity_poly.pdbx_seq_one_letter_code
_entity_poly.pdbx_strand_id
1 'polypeptide(L)' 'MNKIFPIKGVIFDLDNTLLDFMKMKEVAVKSAIRGMIEAGLEIDEIESFKDIISIYEEFGWENQ' A
#
# COMPACT_ATOMS: atom_id res chain seq x y z
N MET A 1 -36.61 10.43 -30.93
CA MET A 1 -36.49 9.31 -29.97
C MET A 1 -35.05 9.27 -29.46
N ASN A 2 -34.82 9.49 -28.17
CA ASN A 2 -33.48 9.37 -27.58
C ASN A 2 -33.14 7.89 -27.45
N LYS A 3 -32.09 7.47 -28.15
CA LYS A 3 -31.64 6.08 -28.16
C LYS A 3 -30.78 5.85 -26.91
N ILE A 4 -31.30 5.05 -25.97
CA ILE A 4 -30.54 4.65 -24.78
C ILE A 4 -29.66 3.46 -25.19
N PHE A 5 -28.34 3.64 -25.09
CA PHE A 5 -27.39 2.53 -25.25
C PHE A 5 -27.13 1.92 -23.86
N PRO A 6 -27.46 0.65 -23.62
CA PRO A 6 -27.17 0.00 -22.35
C PRO A 6 -25.65 -0.20 -22.20
N ILE A 7 -25.12 0.08 -21.00
CA ILE A 7 -23.73 -0.21 -20.65
C ILE A 7 -23.50 -1.72 -20.85
N LYS A 8 -22.43 -2.07 -21.59
CA LYS A 8 -22.10 -3.47 -21.95
C LYS A 8 -21.02 -4.09 -21.08
N GLY A 9 -20.27 -3.27 -20.36
CA GLY A 9 -19.21 -3.71 -19.45
C GLY A 9 -18.58 -2.50 -18.76
N VAL A 10 -17.93 -2.77 -17.63
CA VAL A 10 -17.11 -1.81 -16.89
C VAL A 10 -15.77 -2.47 -16.67
N ILE A 11 -14.69 -1.76 -16.99
CA ILE A 11 -13.32 -2.22 -16.78
C ILE A 11 -12.79 -1.46 -15.57
N PHE A 12 -12.20 -2.18 -14.65
CA PHE A 12 -11.54 -1.63 -13.49
C PHE A 12 -10.06 -1.97 -13.54
N ASP A 13 -9.25 -1.02 -13.12
CA ASP A 13 -7.90 -1.31 -12.68
C ASP A 13 -7.96 -2.10 -11.36
N LEU A 14 -6.86 -2.77 -11.02
CA LEU A 14 -6.77 -3.51 -9.77
C LEU A 14 -6.30 -2.56 -8.65
N ASP A 15 -5.25 -1.81 -8.91
CA ASP A 15 -4.48 -1.09 -7.90
C ASP A 15 -5.18 0.19 -7.49
N ASN A 16 -5.46 0.33 -6.19
CA ASN A 16 -6.20 1.44 -5.60
C ASN A 16 -7.58 1.71 -6.24
N THR A 17 -8.10 0.74 -7.01
CA THR A 17 -9.42 0.75 -7.63
C THR A 17 -10.29 -0.40 -7.11
N LEU A 18 -9.75 -1.63 -7.08
CA LEU A 18 -10.41 -2.79 -6.46
C LEU A 18 -9.72 -3.25 -5.18
N LEU A 19 -8.43 -2.92 -5.01
CA LEU A 19 -7.62 -3.27 -3.85
C LEU A 19 -6.91 -2.05 -3.27
N ASP A 20 -6.84 -1.96 -1.95
CA ASP A 20 -6.08 -0.92 -1.25
C ASP A 20 -4.61 -1.35 -1.11
N PHE A 21 -3.81 -1.02 -2.13
CA PHE A 21 -2.39 -1.37 -2.17
C PHE A 21 -1.57 -0.60 -1.16
N MET A 22 -1.97 0.63 -0.86
CA MET A 22 -1.31 1.47 0.14
C MET A 22 -1.43 0.81 1.51
N LYS A 23 -2.63 0.36 1.86
CA LYS A 23 -2.84 -0.33 3.13
C LYS A 23 -2.07 -1.64 3.22
N MET A 24 -2.02 -2.40 2.12
CA MET A 24 -1.25 -3.63 2.07
C MET A 24 0.24 -3.39 2.32
N LYS A 25 0.82 -2.34 1.71
CA LYS A 25 2.22 -1.95 1.92
C LYS A 25 2.49 -1.53 3.36
N GLU A 26 1.62 -0.72 3.97
CA GLU A 26 1.76 -0.36 5.39
C GLU A 26 1.80 -1.59 6.30
N VAL A 27 0.91 -2.56 6.07
CA VAL A 27 0.85 -3.79 6.86
C VAL A 27 2.13 -4.61 6.67
N ALA A 28 2.60 -4.74 5.43
CA ALA A 28 3.85 -5.45 5.14
C ALA A 28 5.05 -4.82 5.86
N VAL A 29 5.18 -3.48 5.84
CA VAL A 29 6.25 -2.77 6.55
C VAL A 29 6.18 -3.03 8.06
N LYS A 30 4.99 -2.92 8.67
CA LYS A 30 4.82 -3.19 10.12
C LYS A 30 5.19 -4.63 10.48
N SER A 31 4.75 -5.60 9.68
CA SER A 31 5.09 -7.01 9.88
C SER A 31 6.60 -7.26 9.75
N ALA A 32 7.27 -6.62 8.79
CA ALA A 32 8.71 -6.72 8.63
C ALA A 32 9.46 -6.14 9.84
N ILE A 33 9.07 -4.95 10.33
CA ILE A 33 9.65 -4.34 11.53
C ILE A 33 9.52 -5.26 12.74
N ARG A 34 8.31 -5.82 12.96
CA ARG A 34 8.09 -6.79 14.05
C ARG A 34 8.96 -8.02 13.92
N GLY A 35 9.08 -8.58 12.72
CA GLY A 35 9.96 -9.73 12.47
C GLY A 35 11.43 -9.42 12.77
N MET A 36 11.90 -8.20 12.49
CA MET A 36 13.25 -7.77 12.86
C MET A 36 13.43 -7.64 14.37
N ILE A 37 12.45 -7.06 15.08
CA ILE A 37 12.47 -6.96 16.54
C ILE A 37 12.46 -8.36 17.20
N GLU A 38 11.62 -9.28 16.70
CA GLU A 38 11.56 -10.67 17.16
C GLU A 38 12.87 -11.42 16.91
N ALA A 39 13.60 -11.06 15.85
CA ALA A 39 14.94 -11.57 15.57
C ALA A 39 16.05 -10.94 16.43
N GLY A 40 15.72 -10.00 17.32
CA GLY A 40 16.64 -9.39 18.27
C GLY A 40 17.20 -8.03 17.85
N LEU A 41 16.61 -7.37 16.84
CA LEU A 41 16.98 -6.01 16.48
C LEU A 41 16.36 -5.00 17.48
N GLU A 42 17.22 -4.25 18.18
CA GLU A 42 16.79 -3.24 19.17
C GLU A 42 16.43 -1.91 18.48
N ILE A 43 15.17 -1.77 18.05
CA ILE A 43 14.62 -0.56 17.41
C ILE A 43 13.24 -0.23 17.98
N ASP A 44 12.82 1.04 17.89
CA ASP A 44 11.44 1.43 18.18
C ASP A 44 10.53 1.15 16.97
N GLU A 45 9.43 0.41 17.18
CA GLU A 45 8.52 0.01 16.09
C GLU A 45 7.87 1.22 15.41
N ILE A 46 7.51 2.25 16.17
CA ILE A 46 6.75 3.41 15.68
C ILE A 46 7.66 4.34 14.89
N GLU A 47 8.85 4.63 15.41
CA GLU A 47 9.87 5.45 14.75
C GLU A 47 10.33 4.77 13.45
N SER A 48 10.67 3.48 13.51
CA SER A 48 11.09 2.72 12.32
C SER A 48 10.01 2.68 11.24
N PHE A 49 8.74 2.56 11.63
CA PHE A 49 7.63 2.63 10.66
C PHE A 49 7.56 4.00 10.00
N LYS A 50 7.63 5.09 10.78
CA LYS A 50 7.59 6.45 10.23
C LYS A 50 8.74 6.71 9.28
N ASP A 51 9.95 6.28 9.64
CA ASP A 51 11.14 6.44 8.80
C ASP A 51 10.95 5.75 7.45
N ILE A 52 10.51 4.49 7.45
CA ILE A 52 10.27 3.75 6.19
C ILE A 52 9.14 4.39 5.37
N ILE A 53 8.05 4.81 6.00
CA ILE A 53 6.96 5.50 5.28
C ILE A 53 7.43 6.83 4.70
N SER A 54 8.28 7.58 5.40
CA SER A 54 8.82 8.85 4.88
C SER A 54 9.62 8.66 3.59
N ILE A 55 10.33 7.55 3.44
CA ILE A 55 11.05 7.20 2.21
C ILE A 55 10.06 6.96 1.06
N TYR A 56 8.95 6.24 1.31
CA TYR A 56 7.90 6.06 0.30
C TYR A 56 7.22 7.39 -0.07
N GLU A 57 7.04 8.30 0.88
CA GLU A 57 6.47 9.62 0.62
C GLU A 57 7.43 10.52 -0.19
N GLU A 58 8.74 10.43 0.05
CA GLU A 58 9.76 11.22 -0.66
C GLU A 58 9.99 10.71 -2.09
N PHE A 59 10.15 9.39 -2.26
CA PHE A 59 10.57 8.80 -3.54
C PHE A 59 9.42 8.18 -4.34
N GLY A 60 8.23 8.09 -3.75
CA GLY A 60 7.04 7.52 -4.37
C GLY A 60 6.84 6.04 -4.05
N TRP A 61 5.57 5.64 -4.11
CA TRP A 61 5.10 4.31 -3.71
C TRP A 61 5.24 3.24 -4.79
N GLU A 62 5.61 3.61 -6.01
CA GLU A 62 5.64 2.71 -7.17
C GLU A 62 7.02 2.12 -7.48
N ASN A 63 8.05 2.48 -6.71
CA ASN A 63 9.36 1.84 -6.81
C ASN A 63 9.27 0.44 -6.17
N GLN A 64 8.93 -0.55 -6.99
CA GLN A 64 8.89 -1.99 -6.66
C GLN A 64 10.12 -2.72 -7.19
#